data_AF-A0A452STB6-F1
#
_entry.id   AF-A0A452STB6-F1
#
_cell.length_a   1.000
_cell.length_b   1.000
_cell.length_c   1.000
_cell.angle_alpha   90.00
_cell.angle_beta   90.00
_cell.angle_gamma   90.00
#
_symmetry.space_group_name_H-M   'P 1'
#
loop_
_entity.id
_entity.type
_entity.pdbx_description
1 polymer ?
#
loop_
_entity_poly.entity_id
_entity_poly.type
_entity_poly.pdbx_seq_one_letter_code
_entity_poly.pdbx_strand_id
1 'polypeptide(L)' 'MALLAVRLVLLLLLAGDLAASLDSLSSEFDQPSEYRTPNCNQYKLPGCPRDFSPVCGSDMSTYPNECTLCMKIR' A
#
# COMPACT_ATOMS: atom_id res chain seq x y z
N MET A 1 30.07 19.69 39.36
CA MET A 1 30.00 18.37 38.72
C MET A 1 28.59 17.77 38.76
N ALA A 2 27.94 17.66 39.92
CA ALA A 2 26.57 17.15 40.03
C ALA A 2 25.51 17.98 39.26
N LEU A 3 25.58 19.32 39.30
CA LEU A 3 24.65 20.17 38.54
C LEU A 3 24.76 19.98 37.01
N LEU A 4 25.99 19.77 36.50
CA LEU A 4 26.21 19.51 35.08
C LEU A 4 25.63 18.15 34.67
N ALA A 5 25.78 17.13 35.53
CA ALA A 5 25.20 15.82 35.29
C ALA A 5 23.66 15.86 35.28
N VAL A 6 23.03 16.57 36.23
CA VAL A 6 21.58 16.74 36.28
C VAL A 6 21.05 17.49 35.06
N ARG A 7 21.74 18.55 34.63
CA ARG A 7 21.41 19.30 33.40
C ARG A 7 21.50 18.42 32.15
N LEU A 8 22.56 17.60 32.05
CA LEU A 8 22.76 16.71 30.91
C LEU A 8 21.68 15.63 30.85
N VAL A 9 21.34 15.02 31.99
CA VAL A 9 20.26 14.02 32.09
C VAL A 9 18.91 14.62 31.72
N LEU A 10 18.60 15.84 32.18
CA LEU A 10 17.36 16.53 31.84
C LEU A 10 17.27 16.85 30.34
N LEU A 11 18.37 17.24 29.71
CA LEU A 11 18.42 17.50 28.26
C LEU A 11 18.22 16.21 27.44
N LEU A 12 18.78 15.08 27.89
CA LEU A 12 18.61 13.78 27.22
C LEU A 12 17.18 13.25 27.34
N LEU A 13 16.53 13.44 28.49
CA LEU A 13 15.12 13.06 28.68
C LEU A 13 14.18 13.89 27.80
N LEU A 14 14.42 15.20 27.68
CA LEU A 14 13.62 16.08 26.81
C LEU A 14 13.83 15.82 25.31
N ALA A 15 15.00 15.30 24.91
CA ALA A 15 15.28 14.91 23.53
C ALA A 15 14.79 13.50 23.17
N GLY A 16 14.55 12.64 24.17
CA GLY A 16 14.09 11.27 23.99
C GLY A 16 12.68 11.14 23.40
N ASP A 17 11.83 12.16 23.58
CA ASP A 17 10.46 12.16 23.05
C ASP A 17 10.39 12.46 21.54
N LEU A 18 11.48 12.94 20.92
CA LEU A 18 11.50 13.25 19.48
C LEU A 18 11.66 12.01 18.60
N ALA A 19 12.23 10.93 19.12
CA ALA A 19 12.51 9.71 18.34
C ALA A 19 11.25 8.87 18.08
N ALA A 20 10.21 8.97 18.92
CA ALA A 20 9.00 8.17 18.77
C ALA A 20 8.01 8.70 17.71
N SER A 21 8.16 9.96 17.26
CA SER A 21 7.26 10.56 16.27
C SER A 21 7.78 10.57 14.83
N LEU A 22 9.04 10.17 14.60
CA LEU A 22 9.63 10.11 13.25
C LEU A 22 9.32 8.77 12.54
N ASP A 23 9.05 7.69 13.30
CA ASP A 23 8.61 6.41 12.75
C ASP A 23 7.17 6.46 12.21
N SER A 24 6.40 7.49 12.54
CA SER A 24 5.04 7.66 12.01
C SER A 24 4.98 8.26 10.60
N LEU A 25 6.10 8.79 10.08
CA LEU A 25 6.16 9.34 8.71
C LEU A 25 6.98 8.48 7.74
N SER A 26 7.81 7.56 8.23
CA SER A 26 8.14 6.37 7.43
C SER A 26 6.97 5.40 7.57
N SER A 27 5.88 5.75 6.88
CA SER A 27 4.85 4.78 6.51
C SER A 27 5.56 3.50 6.10
N GLU A 28 5.47 2.47 6.93
CA GLU A 28 5.76 1.09 6.58
C GLU A 28 4.65 0.66 5.61
N PHE A 29 4.65 1.31 4.44
CA PHE A 29 3.92 0.94 3.25
C PHE A 29 4.97 0.80 2.15
N ASP A 30 5.98 -0.03 2.44
CA ASP A 30 6.54 -0.92 1.44
C ASP A 30 5.51 -2.06 1.18
N GLN A 31 4.27 -1.66 0.89
CA GLN A 31 3.43 -2.43 -0.01
C GLN A 31 3.53 -1.65 -1.31
N PRO A 32 4.30 -2.10 -2.31
CA PRO A 32 4.02 -1.66 -3.67
C PRO A 32 2.51 -1.84 -3.83
N SER A 33 1.79 -0.75 -4.10
CA SER A 33 0.36 -0.84 -4.40
C SER A 33 0.22 -1.87 -5.50
N GLU A 34 -0.22 -3.07 -5.13
CA GLU A 34 0.13 -4.28 -5.86
C GLU A 34 -0.65 -4.27 -7.16
N TYR A 35 0.00 -3.76 -8.21
CA TYR A 35 -0.52 -3.86 -9.57
C TYR A 35 -0.49 -5.34 -9.93
N ARG A 36 -1.61 -6.01 -9.62
CA ARG A 36 -1.75 -7.45 -9.82
C ARG A 36 -2.17 -7.70 -11.26
N THR A 37 -1.43 -8.56 -11.95
CA THR A 37 -1.81 -9.04 -13.28
C THR A 37 -3.00 -9.99 -13.19
N PRO A 38 -4.05 -9.81 -14.02
CA PRO A 38 -5.19 -10.71 -14.04
C PRO A 38 -4.81 -12.07 -14.64
N ASN A 39 -5.38 -13.16 -14.12
CA ASN A 39 -5.16 -14.49 -14.64
C ASN A 39 -6.15 -14.80 -15.77
N CYS A 40 -5.81 -14.42 -16.99
CA CYS A 40 -6.69 -14.62 -18.15
C CYS A 40 -6.79 -16.07 -18.64
N ASN A 41 -6.05 -17.01 -18.04
CA ASN A 41 -6.15 -18.43 -18.35
C ASN A 41 -7.33 -19.10 -17.64
N GLN A 42 -7.84 -18.49 -16.56
CA GLN A 42 -9.01 -18.99 -15.84
C GLN A 42 -10.31 -18.79 -16.63
N TYR A 43 -10.32 -17.82 -17.56
CA TYR A 43 -11.49 -17.49 -18.37
C TYR A 43 -11.37 -18.11 -19.75
N LYS A 44 -12.31 -19.03 -20.06
CA LYS A 44 -12.41 -19.70 -21.34
C LYS A 44 -13.61 -19.15 -22.12
N LEU A 45 -13.39 -18.86 -23.41
CA LEU A 45 -14.41 -18.45 -24.37
C LEU A 45 -15.55 -19.50 -24.46
N PRO A 46 -16.80 -19.11 -24.81
CA PRO A 46 -17.15 -17.94 -25.65
C PRO A 46 -17.57 -16.66 -24.91
N GLY A 47 -17.53 -16.60 -23.58
CA GLY A 47 -17.95 -15.38 -22.87
C GLY A 47 -17.59 -15.35 -21.39
N CYS A 48 -17.75 -14.17 -20.80
CA CYS A 48 -17.53 -13.93 -19.38
C CYS A 48 -18.80 -14.20 -18.55
N PRO A 49 -18.64 -14.63 -17.29
CA PRO A 49 -19.73 -14.58 -16.32
C PRO A 49 -20.22 -13.14 -16.15
N ARG A 50 -21.49 -13.00 -15.73
CA ARG A 50 -22.15 -11.71 -15.50
C ARG A 50 -22.13 -11.26 -14.04
N ASP A 51 -21.22 -11.82 -13.25
CA ASP A 51 -20.94 -11.33 -11.91
C ASP A 51 -20.34 -9.92 -11.99
N PHE A 52 -20.72 -9.07 -11.04
CA PHE A 52 -20.21 -7.71 -10.93
C PHE A 52 -19.19 -7.66 -9.79
N SER A 53 -17.92 -7.75 -10.17
CA SER A 53 -16.75 -7.77 -9.30
C SER A 53 -15.74 -6.75 -9.83
N PRO A 54 -16.01 -5.44 -9.67
CA PRO A 54 -15.33 -4.40 -10.43
C PRO A 54 -13.83 -4.35 -10.13
N VAL A 55 -13.03 -4.21 -11.19
CA VAL A 55 -11.56 -4.09 -11.10
C VAL A 55 -11.09 -2.81 -11.80
N CYS A 56 -10.05 -2.18 -11.25
CA CYS A 56 -9.41 -1.01 -11.85
C CYS A 56 -8.24 -1.48 -12.74
N GLY A 57 -8.26 -1.13 -14.02
CA GLY A 57 -7.15 -1.40 -14.94
C GLY A 57 -6.03 -0.36 -14.85
N SER A 58 -4.84 -0.70 -15.35
CA SER A 58 -3.74 0.28 -15.51
C SER A 58 -4.07 1.43 -16.45
N ASP A 59 -5.07 1.24 -17.31
CA ASP A 59 -5.59 2.23 -18.25
C ASP A 59 -6.60 3.20 -17.60
N MET A 60 -6.65 3.21 -16.26
CA MET A 60 -7.53 4.07 -15.48
C MET A 60 -9.04 3.80 -15.72
N SER A 61 -9.37 2.65 -16.31
CA SER A 61 -10.74 2.26 -16.60
C SER A 61 -11.21 1.18 -15.63
N THR A 62 -12.47 1.25 -15.22
CA THR A 62 -13.11 0.24 -14.37
C THR A 62 -13.79 -0.81 -15.25
N TYR A 63 -13.49 -2.07 -15.00
CA TYR A 63 -14.07 -3.21 -15.70
C TYR A 63 -15.06 -3.93 -14.79
N PRO A 64 -16.23 -4.38 -15.29
CA PRO A 64 -17.25 -5.06 -14.49
C PRO A 64 -16.75 -6.29 -13.73
N ASN A 65 -15.80 -7.02 -14.31
CA ASN A 65 -15.09 -8.13 -13.68
C ASN A 65 -13.72 -8.39 -14.33
N GLU A 66 -12.88 -9.19 -13.67
CA GLU A 66 -11.54 -9.56 -14.17
C GLU A 66 -11.60 -10.23 -15.55
N CYS A 67 -12.67 -10.97 -15.87
CA CYS A 67 -12.84 -11.56 -17.20
C CYS A 67 -13.02 -10.50 -18.29
N THR A 68 -13.84 -9.47 -18.06
CA THR A 68 -14.02 -8.36 -19.01
C THR A 68 -12.74 -7.54 -19.20
N LEU A 69 -11.93 -7.41 -18.15
CA LEU A 69 -10.58 -6.83 -18.26
C LEU A 69 -9.68 -7.73 -19.15
N CYS A 70 -9.69 -9.04 -18.94
CA CYS A 70 -8.96 -9.99 -19.76
C CYS A 70 -9.37 -9.98 -21.24
N MET A 71 -10.65 -9.78 -21.55
CA MET A 71 -11.13 -9.63 -22.93
C MET A 71 -10.62 -8.34 -23.60
N LYS A 72 -10.22 -7.33 -22.83
CA LYS A 72 -9.67 -6.08 -23.37
C LYS A 72 -8.16 -6.17 -23.64
N ILE A 73 -7.44 -6.96 -22.83
CA ILE A 73 -5.98 -7.13 -22.88
C ILE A 73 -5.56 -8.21 -23.89
N ARG A 74 -6.38 -9.25 -24.07
CA ARG A 74 -6.11 -10.39 -24.96
C ARG A 74 -6.48 -10.10 -26.41
#